data_AF-A0A3B8JGZ9-F1
#
_entry.id   AF-A0A3B8JGZ9-F1
#
_cell.length_a   1.000
_cell.length_b   1.000
_cell.length_c   1.000
_cell.angle_alpha   90.00
_cell.angle_beta   90.00
_cell.angle_gamma   90.00
#
_symmetry.space_group_name_H-M   'P 1'
#
loop_
_entity.id
_entity.type
_entity.pdbx_description
1 polymer ?
#
loop_
_entity_poly.entity_id
_entity_poly.type
_entity_poly.pdbx_seq_one_letter_code
_entity_poly.pdbx_strand_id
1 'polypeptide(L)'
;MTYLLTFFMDLRPSNSLLEGRMMLTKSGELMDVYIATSGSVGNQDRGDTDKKARGAIPATNEVGLKSYWVETKAIPMPHVKGIEGNFYAIKPFEVSVGVVQRGDFGIHADANVPGSAGCIVLPPKGNGWKVFRERMAAIAKEGVSRIPLQVVYC
;
A
#
# COMPACT_ATOMS: atom_id res chain seq x y z
N MET A 1 3.38 -7.26 -21.59
CA MET A 1 3.65 -8.02 -20.33
C MET A 1 2.86 -7.34 -19.22
N THR A 2 2.21 -8.10 -18.35
CA THR A 2 1.28 -7.52 -17.36
C THR A 2 1.82 -7.73 -15.95
N TYR A 3 2.06 -6.65 -15.23
CA TYR A 3 2.41 -6.67 -13.82
C TYR A 3 1.15 -6.59 -12.95
N LEU A 4 1.20 -7.14 -11.74
CA LEU A 4 0.13 -7.00 -10.74
C LEU A 4 0.74 -6.98 -9.33
N LEU A 5 0.29 -6.03 -8.52
CA LEU A 5 0.51 -6.02 -7.08
C LEU A 5 -0.73 -6.58 -6.37
N THR A 6 -0.51 -7.46 -5.39
CA THR A 6 -1.57 -7.94 -4.50
C THR A 6 -1.14 -7.70 -3.06
N PHE A 7 -1.87 -6.86 -2.34
CA PHE A 7 -1.68 -6.64 -0.92
C PHE A 7 -2.74 -7.42 -0.14
N PHE A 8 -2.26 -8.21 0.82
CA PHE A 8 -3.07 -9.06 1.67
C PHE A 8 -2.76 -8.79 3.15
N MET A 9 -3.78 -8.69 3.99
CA MET A 9 -3.63 -8.58 5.44
C MET A 9 -4.85 -9.23 6.14
N ASP A 10 -4.62 -9.85 7.30
CA ASP A 10 -5.68 -10.38 8.16
C ASP A 10 -6.14 -9.24 9.08
N LEU A 11 -7.31 -8.64 8.81
CA LEU A 11 -7.81 -7.51 9.59
C LEU A 11 -8.54 -8.02 10.83
N ARG A 12 -8.07 -7.62 12.01
CA ARG A 12 -8.64 -8.03 13.29
C ARG A 12 -8.33 -7.04 14.41
N PRO A 13 -9.12 -7.02 15.48
CA PRO A 13 -8.77 -6.27 16.69
C PRO A 13 -7.38 -6.68 17.20
N SER A 14 -6.49 -5.71 17.38
CA SER A 14 -5.12 -5.96 17.83
C SER A 14 -4.53 -4.74 18.54
N ASN A 15 -3.81 -5.01 19.63
CA ASN A 15 -3.02 -4.00 20.36
C ASN A 15 -1.58 -3.88 19.83
N SER A 16 -1.25 -4.65 18.78
CA SER A 16 0.01 -4.58 18.05
C SER A 16 -0.23 -4.36 16.56
N LEU A 17 0.76 -3.83 15.85
CA LEU A 17 0.68 -3.63 14.40
C LEU A 17 0.55 -4.99 13.71
N LEU A 18 -0.49 -5.15 12.89
CA LEU A 18 -0.69 -6.32 12.05
C LEU A 18 0.15 -6.19 10.78
N GLU A 19 0.84 -7.28 10.45
CA GLU A 19 1.59 -7.40 9.22
C GLU A 19 0.78 -8.13 8.16
N GLY A 20 0.80 -7.58 6.96
CA GLY A 20 0.37 -8.21 5.74
C GLY A 20 1.55 -8.60 4.84
N ARG A 21 1.21 -8.97 3.61
CA ARG A 21 2.15 -9.27 2.53
C ARG A 21 1.71 -8.56 1.27
N MET A 22 2.66 -7.93 0.57
CA MET A 22 2.46 -7.41 -0.76
C MET A 22 3.25 -8.26 -1.76
N MET A 23 2.60 -8.79 -2.78
CA MET A 23 3.21 -9.64 -3.79
C MET A 23 3.26 -8.90 -5.12
N LEU A 24 4.40 -8.95 -5.81
CA LEU A 24 4.56 -8.49 -7.18
C LEU A 24 4.62 -9.69 -8.10
N THR A 25 3.75 -9.71 -9.11
CA THR A 25 3.73 -10.75 -10.14
C THR A 25 3.92 -10.15 -11.53
N LYS A 26 4.49 -10.94 -12.45
CA LYS A 26 4.62 -10.62 -13.88
C LYS A 26 4.08 -11.79 -14.69
N SER A 27 3.04 -11.53 -15.48
CA SER A 27 2.37 -12.56 -16.28
C SER A 27 1.91 -13.79 -15.46
N GLY A 28 1.54 -13.57 -14.19
CA GLY A 28 1.11 -14.64 -13.27
C GLY A 28 2.24 -15.29 -12.47
N GLU A 29 3.50 -15.04 -12.81
CA GLU A 29 4.64 -15.57 -12.05
C GLU A 29 5.00 -14.62 -10.90
N LEU A 30 5.23 -15.18 -9.71
CA LEU A 30 5.67 -14.44 -8.54
C LEU A 30 7.11 -13.93 -8.75
N MET A 31 7.30 -12.62 -8.63
CA MET A 31 8.62 -11.99 -8.70
C MET A 31 9.19 -11.74 -7.30
N ASP A 32 8.41 -11.10 -6.43
CA ASP A 32 8.85 -10.69 -5.10
C ASP A 32 7.69 -10.68 -4.11
N VAL A 33 8.01 -10.85 -2.82
CA VAL A 33 7.09 -10.73 -1.69
C VAL A 33 7.68 -9.76 -0.67
N TYR A 34 6.87 -8.79 -0.25
CA TYR A 34 7.23 -7.76 0.72
C TYR A 34 6.39 -7.91 1.98
N ILE A 35 7.03 -7.78 3.15
CA ILE A 35 6.29 -7.49 4.39
C ILE A 35 5.75 -6.07 4.27
N ALA A 36 4.46 -5.88 4.52
CA ALA A 36 3.84 -4.57 4.47
C ALA A 36 2.70 -4.45 5.49
N THR A 37 2.40 -3.24 5.93
CA THR A 37 1.32 -2.95 6.89
C THR A 37 0.40 -1.88 6.33
N SER A 38 -0.86 -1.84 6.77
CA SER A 38 -1.76 -0.72 6.48
C SER A 38 -2.62 -0.40 7.69
N GLY A 39 -2.91 0.88 7.91
CA GLY A 39 -3.58 1.34 9.13
C GLY A 39 -2.61 1.51 10.31
N SER A 40 -3.09 2.09 11.41
CA SER A 40 -2.34 2.26 12.66
C SER A 40 -2.77 1.26 13.74
N VAL A 41 -1.92 1.05 14.74
CA VAL A 41 -2.22 0.15 15.87
C VAL A 41 -3.60 0.48 16.47
N GLY A 42 -4.42 -0.55 16.70
CA GLY A 42 -5.80 -0.42 17.17
C GLY A 42 -6.81 0.10 16.14
N ASN A 43 -6.41 0.28 14.86
CA ASN A 43 -7.26 0.70 13.75
C ASN A 43 -7.08 -0.20 12.51
N GLN A 44 -6.76 -1.48 12.72
CA GLN A 44 -6.57 -2.50 11.68
C GLN A 44 -7.64 -3.58 11.75
N ASP A 45 -8.84 -3.23 12.20
CA ASP A 45 -10.03 -4.07 12.11
C ASP A 45 -10.82 -3.76 10.82
N ARG A 46 -11.67 -4.70 10.39
CA ARG A 46 -12.55 -4.55 9.22
C ARG A 46 -13.51 -3.36 9.38
N GLY A 47 -13.94 -3.07 10.60
CA GLY A 47 -14.79 -1.92 10.90
C GLY A 47 -14.06 -0.57 10.93
N ASP A 48 -12.74 -0.54 10.75
CA ASP A 48 -11.94 0.68 10.88
C ASP A 48 -11.58 1.32 9.53
N THR A 49 -11.96 0.71 8.40
CA THR A 49 -11.62 1.18 7.05
C THR A 49 -12.24 2.52 6.69
N ASP A 50 -13.24 3.00 7.42
CA ASP A 50 -13.80 4.35 7.29
C ASP A 50 -13.06 5.40 8.16
N LYS A 51 -12.23 4.97 9.12
CA LYS A 51 -11.52 5.87 10.04
C LYS A 51 -10.44 6.66 9.32
N LYS A 52 -10.75 7.92 9.00
CA LYS A 52 -9.81 8.85 8.38
C LYS A 52 -8.48 8.90 9.13
N ALA A 53 -7.40 8.87 8.36
CA ALA A 53 -6.03 8.93 8.82
C ALA A 53 -5.57 7.85 9.82
N ARG A 54 -6.34 6.76 9.99
CA ARG A 54 -6.01 5.67 10.93
C ARG A 54 -6.29 4.28 10.38
N GLY A 55 -7.41 4.11 9.69
CA GLY A 55 -7.81 2.83 9.13
C GLY A 55 -6.88 2.36 8.03
N ALA A 56 -6.86 1.04 7.79
CA ALA A 56 -6.20 0.47 6.63
C ALA A 56 -6.73 1.08 5.31
N ILE A 57 -5.96 0.92 4.22
CA ILE A 57 -6.45 1.20 2.86
C ILE A 57 -7.71 0.35 2.62
N PRO A 58 -8.82 0.90 2.09
CA PRO A 58 -10.03 0.11 1.89
C PRO A 58 -9.79 -1.08 0.93
N ALA A 59 -10.49 -2.19 1.15
CA ALA A 59 -10.37 -3.33 0.25
C ALA A 59 -10.92 -2.98 -1.14
N THR A 60 -10.34 -3.57 -2.19
CA THR A 60 -10.74 -3.25 -3.57
C THR A 60 -12.23 -3.53 -3.83
N ASN A 61 -12.75 -4.63 -3.28
CA ASN A 61 -14.17 -5.00 -3.36
C ASN A 61 -15.08 -4.10 -2.51
N GLU A 62 -14.60 -3.62 -1.36
CA GLU A 62 -15.33 -2.75 -0.44
C GLU A 62 -15.72 -1.42 -1.10
N VAL A 63 -14.83 -0.87 -1.94
CA VAL A 63 -15.04 0.39 -2.65
C VAL A 63 -15.49 0.20 -4.11
N GLY A 64 -15.90 -1.02 -4.49
CA GLY A 64 -16.41 -1.33 -5.83
C GLY A 64 -15.38 -1.16 -6.97
N LEU A 65 -14.09 -1.18 -6.66
CA LEU A 65 -13.02 -1.09 -7.66
C LEU A 65 -12.66 -2.49 -8.19
N LYS A 66 -12.16 -2.56 -9.43
CA LYS A 66 -11.49 -3.78 -9.93
C LYS A 66 -10.05 -3.88 -9.42
N SER A 67 -9.39 -2.73 -9.35
CA SER A 67 -8.04 -2.55 -8.83
C SER A 67 -7.80 -1.09 -8.55
N TYR A 68 -6.95 -0.82 -7.56
CA TYR A 68 -6.20 0.43 -7.49
C TYR A 68 -5.09 0.45 -8.56
N TRP A 69 -4.40 1.57 -8.70
CA TRP A 69 -3.21 1.71 -9.55
C TRP A 69 -2.07 2.35 -8.78
N VAL A 70 -0.91 1.70 -8.76
CA VAL A 70 0.31 2.23 -8.17
C VAL A 70 1.15 2.84 -9.28
N GLU A 71 1.49 4.12 -9.16
CA GLU A 71 2.44 4.77 -10.07
C GLU A 71 3.83 4.15 -9.94
N THR A 72 4.55 3.91 -11.04
CA THR A 72 5.91 3.32 -11.01
C THR A 72 7.00 4.34 -10.73
N LYS A 73 6.69 5.63 -10.89
CA LYS A 73 7.57 6.74 -10.54
C LYS A 73 7.21 7.26 -9.15
N ALA A 74 8.19 7.25 -8.26
CA ALA A 74 8.04 7.85 -6.94
C ALA A 74 7.98 9.38 -7.02
N ILE A 75 7.20 9.97 -6.12
CA ILE A 75 7.23 11.38 -5.78
C ILE A 75 8.25 11.55 -4.64
N PRO A 76 9.29 12.38 -4.80
CA PRO A 76 10.20 12.69 -3.70
C PRO A 76 9.47 13.48 -2.60
N MET A 77 9.50 12.98 -1.37
CA MET A 77 8.86 13.60 -0.20
C MET A 77 9.83 13.73 0.99
N PRO A 78 11.00 14.39 0.83
CA PRO A 78 12.07 14.41 1.84
C PRO A 78 11.72 15.14 3.15
N HIS A 79 10.64 15.92 3.17
CA HIS A 79 10.25 16.75 4.32
C HIS A 79 8.95 16.29 4.99
N VAL A 80 8.39 15.14 4.59
CA VAL A 80 7.11 14.67 5.12
C VAL A 80 7.35 13.65 6.23
N LYS A 81 6.94 14.02 7.45
CA LYS A 81 7.04 13.16 8.63
C LYS A 81 6.28 11.84 8.40
N GLY A 82 6.95 10.71 8.64
CA GLY A 82 6.38 9.37 8.42
C GLY A 82 6.70 8.73 7.07
N ILE A 83 7.31 9.47 6.14
CA ILE A 83 7.69 8.98 4.80
C ILE A 83 9.21 9.04 4.63
N GLU A 84 9.84 7.92 4.32
CA GLU A 84 11.29 7.87 4.05
C GLU A 84 11.60 8.28 2.59
N GLY A 85 11.36 9.55 2.28
CA GLY A 85 11.86 10.26 1.10
C GLY A 85 11.23 9.92 -0.25
N ASN A 86 10.60 8.75 -0.45
CA ASN A 86 9.89 8.40 -1.69
C ASN A 86 8.47 7.91 -1.40
N PHE A 87 7.52 8.34 -2.23
CA PHE A 87 6.12 7.96 -2.15
C PHE A 87 5.59 7.53 -3.52
N TYR A 88 5.10 6.30 -3.62
CA TYR A 88 4.47 5.80 -4.84
C TYR A 88 2.96 5.97 -4.71
N ALA A 89 2.40 6.91 -5.47
CA ALA A 89 0.98 7.25 -5.35
C ALA A 89 0.08 6.08 -5.77
N ILE A 90 -1.00 5.87 -5.01
CA ILE A 90 -2.06 4.94 -5.33
C ILE A 90 -3.26 5.72 -5.88
N LYS A 91 -3.84 5.25 -6.99
CA LYS A 91 -5.04 5.80 -7.63
C LYS A 91 -6.22 4.83 -7.57
N PRO A 92 -7.48 5.32 -7.56
CA PRO A 92 -7.86 6.73 -7.46
C PRO A 92 -7.39 7.35 -6.15
N PHE A 93 -7.15 8.67 -6.17
CA PHE A 93 -6.64 9.39 -5.00
C PHE A 93 -7.64 9.45 -3.86
N GLU A 94 -8.94 9.32 -4.16
CA GLU A 94 -10.03 9.31 -3.20
C GLU A 94 -11.00 8.17 -3.57
N VAL A 95 -11.54 7.52 -2.53
CA VAL A 95 -12.59 6.50 -2.62
C VAL A 95 -13.62 6.74 -1.51
N SER A 96 -14.85 6.34 -1.78
CA SER A 96 -15.94 6.39 -0.80
C SER A 96 -16.04 5.06 -0.05
N VAL A 97 -15.96 5.12 1.27
CA VAL A 97 -16.23 4.01 2.20
C VAL A 97 -17.51 4.38 2.96
N GLY A 98 -18.64 3.85 2.50
CA GLY A 98 -19.96 4.31 2.97
C GLY A 98 -20.16 5.80 2.71
N VAL A 99 -20.37 6.58 3.77
CA VAL A 99 -20.56 8.05 3.71
C VAL A 99 -19.24 8.83 3.84
N VAL A 100 -18.11 8.15 4.03
CA VAL A 100 -16.81 8.78 4.28
C VAL A 100 -15.94 8.74 3.03
N GLN A 101 -15.36 9.88 2.68
CA GLN A 101 -14.28 9.93 1.69
C GLN A 101 -12.92 9.64 2.36
N ARG A 102 -12.17 8.71 1.77
CA ARG A 102 -10.81 8.32 2.14
C ARG A 102 -9.89 8.56 0.95
N GLY A 103 -8.70 9.09 1.18
CA GLY A 103 -7.77 9.37 0.09
C GLY A 103 -6.31 9.53 0.52
N ASP A 104 -5.52 10.09 -0.41
CA ASP A 104 -4.08 10.32 -0.28
C ASP A 104 -3.27 9.04 -0.01
N PHE A 105 -3.68 7.97 -0.68
CA PHE A 105 -3.05 6.66 -0.56
C PHE A 105 -1.71 6.58 -1.30
N GLY A 106 -0.78 5.83 -0.74
CA GLY A 106 0.47 5.48 -1.42
C GLY A 106 1.21 4.32 -0.79
N ILE A 107 2.35 3.99 -1.42
CA ILE A 107 3.32 3.03 -0.91
C ILE A 107 4.59 3.78 -0.52
N HIS A 108 5.02 3.63 0.73
CA HIS A 108 6.26 4.23 1.22
C HIS A 108 6.94 3.38 2.30
N ALA A 109 8.18 3.70 2.62
CA ALA A 109 8.81 3.19 3.84
C ALA A 109 8.40 4.00 5.07
N ASP A 110 8.28 3.31 6.19
CA ASP A 110 7.99 3.92 7.50
C ASP A 110 9.18 4.78 7.95
N ALA A 111 8.95 6.05 8.29
CA ALA A 111 9.97 6.89 8.94
C ALA A 111 9.87 6.80 10.47
N ASN A 112 9.89 5.57 11.01
CA ASN A 112 9.84 5.24 12.44
C ASN A 112 8.54 5.63 13.19
N VAL A 113 7.39 5.72 12.51
CA VAL A 113 6.07 5.89 13.13
C VAL A 113 5.16 4.73 12.69
N PRO A 114 4.98 3.69 13.53
CA PRO A 114 4.32 2.47 13.11
C PRO A 114 2.87 2.70 12.69
N GLY A 115 2.58 2.26 11.47
CA GLY A 115 1.28 2.35 10.85
C GLY A 115 1.09 3.61 10.03
N SER A 116 0.15 3.56 9.10
CA SER A 116 -0.14 4.70 8.23
C SER A 116 -1.61 4.99 8.14
N ALA A 117 -1.88 6.24 7.79
CA ALA A 117 -3.18 6.85 7.57
C ALA A 117 -3.96 6.28 6.36
N GLY A 118 -3.84 4.99 6.05
CA GLY A 118 -4.40 4.34 4.86
C GLY A 118 -3.42 4.07 3.73
N CYS A 119 -2.11 4.18 3.98
CA CYS A 119 -1.09 3.78 3.01
C CYS A 119 -0.74 2.30 3.17
N ILE A 120 0.02 1.77 2.22
CA ILE A 120 0.73 0.50 2.37
C ILE A 120 2.18 0.85 2.73
N VAL A 121 2.61 0.42 3.90
CA VAL A 121 3.93 0.75 4.43
C VAL A 121 4.82 -0.47 4.38
N LEU A 122 6.00 -0.34 3.80
CA LEU A 122 7.04 -1.36 3.88
C LEU A 122 7.92 -1.02 5.09
N PRO A 123 8.07 -1.92 6.08
CA PRO A 123 8.90 -1.63 7.24
C PRO A 123 10.35 -1.30 6.84
N PRO A 124 11.01 -0.35 7.51
CA PRO A 124 12.40 0.03 7.23
C PRO A 124 13.39 -1.07 7.63
N LYS A 125 12.95 -2.00 8.49
CA LYS A 125 13.74 -3.17 8.87
C LYS A 125 13.81 -4.14 7.68
N GLY A 126 15.01 -4.35 7.16
CA GLY A 126 15.29 -5.30 6.07
C GLY A 126 15.55 -4.62 4.73
N ASN A 127 15.47 -5.39 3.64
CA ASN A 127 15.74 -4.92 2.28
C ASN A 127 14.46 -4.68 1.45
N GLY A 128 13.26 -4.94 2.00
CA GLY A 128 12.00 -4.92 1.26
C GLY A 128 11.75 -3.60 0.53
N TRP A 129 11.94 -2.47 1.20
CA TRP A 129 11.80 -1.15 0.58
C TRP A 129 12.80 -0.90 -0.54
N LYS A 130 14.07 -1.26 -0.33
CA LYS A 130 15.11 -1.12 -1.35
C LYS A 130 14.78 -1.93 -2.60
N VAL A 131 14.44 -3.21 -2.41
CA VAL A 131 14.06 -4.12 -3.51
C VAL A 131 12.83 -3.59 -4.23
N PHE A 132 11.81 -3.15 -3.50
CA PHE A 132 10.60 -2.57 -4.10
C PHE A 132 10.94 -1.37 -5.00
N ARG A 133 11.76 -0.43 -4.52
CA ARG A 133 12.17 0.74 -5.33
C ARG A 133 12.92 0.34 -6.59
N GLU A 134 13.85 -0.61 -6.48
CA GLU A 134 14.60 -1.15 -7.62
C GLU A 134 13.68 -1.80 -8.65
N ARG A 135 12.69 -2.58 -8.21
CA ARG A 135 11.68 -3.19 -9.08
C ARG A 135 10.80 -2.15 -9.76
N MET A 136 10.28 -1.18 -9.03
CA MET A 136 9.45 -0.12 -9.61
C MET A 136 10.23 0.70 -10.65
N ALA A 137 11.52 0.99 -10.39
CA ALA A 137 12.39 1.66 -11.34
C ALA A 137 12.68 0.81 -12.58
N ALA A 138 12.90 -0.50 -12.44
CA ALA A 138 13.08 -1.41 -13.58
C ALA A 138 11.82 -1.49 -14.44
N ILE A 139 10.65 -1.62 -13.81
CA ILE A 139 9.35 -1.66 -14.49
C ILE A 139 9.07 -0.34 -15.22
N ALA A 140 9.42 0.80 -14.62
CA ALA A 140 9.31 2.10 -15.29
C ALA A 140 10.21 2.20 -16.54
N LYS A 141 11.42 1.62 -16.51
CA LYS A 141 12.33 1.54 -17.67
C LYS A 141 11.78 0.66 -18.80
N GLU A 142 10.92 -0.30 -18.49
CA GLU A 142 10.18 -1.09 -19.49
C GLU A 142 9.00 -0.30 -20.12
N GLY A 143 8.80 0.97 -19.75
CA GLY A 143 7.74 1.82 -20.27
C GLY A 143 6.39 1.69 -19.53
N VAL A 144 6.35 0.95 -18.43
CA VAL A 144 5.13 0.78 -17.61
C VAL A 144 5.04 1.93 -16.61
N SER A 145 4.04 2.80 -16.76
CA SER A 145 3.83 3.95 -15.87
C SER A 145 3.07 3.62 -14.58
N ARG A 146 2.25 2.56 -14.58
CA ARG A 146 1.45 2.16 -13.44
C ARG A 146 1.19 0.66 -13.41
N ILE A 147 1.03 0.11 -12.21
CA ILE A 147 0.76 -1.31 -11.96
C ILE A 147 -0.59 -1.42 -11.24
N PRO A 148 -1.50 -2.33 -11.64
CA PRO A 148 -2.72 -2.57 -10.88
C PRO A 148 -2.39 -3.13 -9.49
N LEU A 149 -3.14 -2.68 -8.48
CA LEU A 149 -3.04 -3.15 -7.10
C LEU A 149 -4.39 -3.70 -6.64
N GLN A 150 -4.39 -4.94 -6.19
CA GLN A 150 -5.53 -5.54 -5.50
C GLN A 150 -5.27 -5.53 -3.99
N VAL A 151 -6.23 -4.99 -3.23
CA VAL A 151 -6.22 -5.00 -1.76
C VAL A 151 -7.25 -6.00 -1.30
N VAL A 152 -6.81 -7.02 -0.56
CA VAL A 152 -7.63 -8.15 -0.10
C VAL A 152 -7.43 -8.36 1.39
N TYR A 153 -8.53 -8.49 2.13
CA TYR A 153 -8.50 -8.74 3.57
C TYR A 153 -9.23 -10.01 3.97
N CYS A 154 -8.60 -10.80 4.85
CA CYS A 154 -9.22 -11.89 5.60
C CYS A 154 -9.76 -11.43 6.95
#